data_AF-A0A453BFE0-F1
#
_entry.id   AF-A0A453BFE0-F1
#
_cell.length_a   1.000
_cell.length_b   1.000
_cell.length_c   1.000
_cell.angle_alpha   90.00
_cell.angle_beta   90.00
_cell.angle_gamma   90.00
#
_symmetry.space_group_name_H-M   'P 1'
#
loop_
_entity.id
_entity.type
_entity.pdbx_description
1 polymer ?
#
loop_
_entity_poly.entity_id
_entity_poly.type
_entity_poly.pdbx_seq_one_letter_code
_entity_poly.pdbx_strand_id
1 'polypeptide(L)'
;RNGMEVNLWDITSCSKMWSAKSPRANNVGIFTKPWFTAGTFLCKDDHRKIVAGTNNHQVRLYDTASQRRPVVSVDFRESPIKAVAGDPDGHTVYIGTGTGDLASFDMRTG
;
A
#
# COMPACT_ATOMS: atom_id res chain seq x y z
N ARG A 1 -11.40 -9.90 -13.47
CA ARG A 1 -11.23 -10.33 -12.06
C ARG A 1 -11.32 -9.08 -11.18
N ASN A 2 -12.15 -9.08 -10.13
CA ASN A 2 -12.31 -7.93 -9.25
C ASN A 2 -11.02 -7.70 -8.46
N GLY A 3 -10.27 -6.63 -8.77
CA GLY A 3 -9.16 -6.21 -7.90
C GLY A 3 -9.69 -5.90 -6.50
N MET A 4 -8.93 -6.31 -5.50
CA MET A 4 -9.30 -6.19 -4.10
C MET A 4 -8.63 -4.95 -3.53
N GLU A 5 -9.36 -4.17 -2.76
CA GLU A 5 -8.80 -3.03 -2.01
C GLU A 5 -8.19 -3.50 -0.69
N VAL A 6 -7.26 -2.73 -0.12
CA VAL A 6 -6.78 -2.96 1.25
C VAL A 6 -7.97 -2.84 2.20
N ASN A 7 -8.15 -3.81 3.10
CA ASN A 7 -9.17 -3.77 4.14
C ASN A 7 -8.51 -4.00 5.48
N LEU A 8 -8.95 -3.24 6.49
CA LEU A 8 -8.60 -3.49 7.89
C LEU A 8 -9.78 -4.16 8.56
N TRP A 9 -9.51 -5.23 9.29
CA TRP A 9 -10.50 -6.01 10.02
C TRP A 9 -10.09 -6.11 11.47
N ASP A 10 -11.07 -6.01 12.35
CA ASP A 10 -10.93 -6.43 13.73
C ASP A 10 -11.26 -7.93 13.79
N ILE A 11 -10.27 -8.73 14.17
CA ILE A 11 -10.37 -10.19 14.17
C ILE A 11 -11.23 -10.69 15.34
N THR A 12 -11.20 -10.01 16.48
CA THR A 12 -11.95 -10.39 17.67
C THR A 12 -13.46 -10.24 17.46
N SER A 13 -13.87 -9.16 16.79
CA SER A 13 -15.27 -8.87 16.45
C SER A 13 -15.68 -9.39 15.07
N CYS A 14 -14.75 -9.95 14.29
CA CYS A 14 -14.96 -10.36 12.90
C CYS A 14 -15.58 -9.26 12.02
N SER A 15 -15.24 -8.00 12.30
CA SER A 15 -15.87 -6.84 11.66
C SER A 15 -14.86 -6.05 10.82
N LYS A 16 -15.34 -5.50 9.69
CA LYS A 16 -14.50 -4.65 8.84
C LYS A 16 -14.44 -3.25 9.43
N MET A 17 -13.24 -2.84 9.83
CA MET A 17 -12.98 -1.53 10.41
C MET A 17 -12.81 -0.46 9.34
N TRP A 18 -12.14 -0.81 8.24
CA TRP A 18 -11.84 0.14 7.17
C TRP A 18 -11.63 -0.55 5.83
N SER A 19 -11.83 0.20 4.74
CA SER A 19 -11.61 -0.27 3.37
C SER A 19 -11.08 0.85 2.50
N ALA A 20 -9.98 0.60 1.80
CA ALA A 20 -9.43 1.53 0.82
C ALA A 20 -10.44 1.78 -0.31
N LYS A 21 -10.31 2.95 -0.93
CA LYS A 21 -10.96 3.28 -2.19
C LYS A 21 -9.91 3.27 -3.28
N SER A 22 -10.30 2.72 -4.43
CA SER A 22 -9.55 2.84 -5.66
C SER A 22 -9.19 4.31 -5.95
N PRO A 23 -7.98 4.58 -6.48
CA PRO A 23 -7.67 5.84 -7.14
C PRO A 23 -8.74 6.24 -8.16
N ARG A 24 -8.82 7.53 -8.47
CA ARG A 24 -9.70 7.98 -9.57
C ARG A 24 -9.21 7.36 -10.87
N ALA A 25 -10.13 7.06 -11.78
CA ALA A 25 -9.77 6.77 -13.15
C ALA A 25 -9.02 7.98 -13.74
N ASN A 26 -8.05 7.70 -14.61
CA ASN A 26 -7.36 8.74 -15.37
C ASN A 26 -8.30 9.33 -16.45
N ASN A 27 -7.84 10.35 -17.17
CA ASN A 27 -8.65 11.08 -18.15
C ASN A 27 -9.12 10.25 -19.36
N VAL A 28 -8.62 9.02 -19.52
CA VAL A 28 -9.07 8.06 -20.55
C VAL A 28 -9.99 6.97 -19.99
N GLY A 29 -10.39 7.07 -18.72
CA GLY A 29 -11.31 6.13 -18.07
C GLY A 29 -10.70 4.76 -17.76
N ILE A 30 -9.42 4.56 -18.06
CA ILE A 30 -8.73 3.28 -17.84
C ILE A 30 -8.19 3.27 -16.42
N PHE A 31 -8.79 2.42 -15.59
CA PHE A 31 -8.32 2.14 -14.25
C PHE A 31 -8.16 0.64 -14.07
N THR A 32 -6.91 0.18 -13.99
CA THR A 32 -6.58 -1.16 -13.54
C THR A 32 -6.72 -1.19 -12.03
N LYS A 33 -7.72 -1.93 -11.54
CA LYS A 33 -7.86 -2.15 -10.09
C LYS A 33 -6.54 -2.71 -9.55
N PRO A 34 -5.99 -2.13 -8.47
CA PRO A 34 -4.75 -2.60 -7.88
C PRO A 34 -4.94 -4.05 -7.42
N TRP A 35 -3.94 -4.87 -7.66
CA TRP A 35 -3.83 -6.18 -7.03
C TRP A 35 -2.74 -6.09 -5.98
N PHE A 36 -3.15 -5.97 -4.71
CA PHE A 36 -2.19 -5.92 -3.61
C PHE A 36 -1.55 -7.29 -3.41
N THR A 37 -0.25 -7.27 -3.15
CA THR A 37 0.60 -8.46 -3.09
C THR A 37 1.30 -8.60 -1.74
N ALA A 38 1.51 -7.48 -1.04
CA ALA A 38 2.12 -7.41 0.27
C ALA A 38 1.64 -6.15 1.00
N GLY A 39 1.74 -6.14 2.33
CA GLY A 39 1.46 -4.95 3.12
C GLY A 39 2.04 -5.02 4.53
N THR A 40 2.26 -3.86 5.12
CA THR A 40 2.76 -3.68 6.49
C THR A 40 2.12 -2.45 7.13
N PHE A 41 2.09 -2.40 8.45
CA PHE A 41 1.91 -1.13 9.16
C PHE A 41 3.23 -0.36 9.12
N LEU A 42 3.15 0.96 8.94
CA LEU A 42 4.33 1.80 8.87
C LEU A 42 4.94 2.01 10.27
N CYS A 43 4.10 2.18 11.28
CA CYS A 43 4.52 2.38 12.67
C CYS A 43 3.93 1.29 13.56
N LYS A 44 4.74 0.79 14.49
CA LYS A 44 4.32 -0.24 15.46
C LYS A 44 3.30 0.27 16.47
N ASP A 45 3.30 1.56 16.78
CA ASP A 45 2.45 2.16 17.81
C ASP A 45 1.30 3.00 17.23
N ASP A 46 1.37 3.34 15.93
CA ASP A 46 0.29 4.01 15.18
C ASP A 46 -0.15 3.17 13.97
N HIS A 47 -1.19 2.36 14.16
CA HIS A 47 -1.72 1.44 13.14
C HIS A 47 -2.63 2.13 12.11
N ARG A 48 -2.64 3.47 12.07
CA ARG A 48 -3.42 4.22 11.07
C ARG A 48 -2.75 4.28 9.71
N LYS A 49 -1.43 4.06 9.65
CA LYS A 49 -0.64 4.11 8.41
C LYS A 49 -0.30 2.72 7.91
N ILE A 50 -0.75 2.41 6.70
CA ILE A 50 -0.57 1.10 6.07
C ILE A 50 0.17 1.31 4.75
N VAL A 51 1.27 0.59 4.56
CA VAL A 51 1.97 0.54 3.28
C VAL A 51 1.63 -0.76 2.57
N ALA A 52 1.29 -0.68 1.29
CA ALA A 52 0.92 -1.82 0.48
C ALA A 52 1.66 -1.82 -0.85
N GLY A 53 2.21 -2.99 -1.20
CA GLY A 53 2.80 -3.27 -2.50
C GLY A 53 1.74 -3.82 -3.46
N THR A 54 1.90 -3.54 -4.75
CA THR A 54 0.97 -4.00 -5.79
C THR A 54 1.68 -4.78 -6.90
N ASN A 55 0.88 -5.56 -7.63
CA ASN A 55 1.31 -6.23 -8.85
C ASN A 55 1.53 -5.27 -10.03
N ASN A 56 1.11 -4.00 -9.91
CA ASN A 56 1.34 -2.94 -10.90
C ASN A 56 2.52 -2.06 -10.48
N HIS A 57 3.49 -2.63 -9.74
CA HIS A 57 4.79 -2.03 -9.43
C HIS A 57 4.70 -0.79 -8.52
N GLN A 58 3.55 -0.59 -7.89
CA GLN A 58 3.32 0.53 -6.98
C GLN A 58 3.52 0.13 -5.53
N VAL A 59 4.10 1.07 -4.77
CA VAL A 59 4.09 1.12 -3.32
C VAL A 59 3.14 2.25 -2.91
N ARG A 60 2.16 1.95 -2.08
CA ARG A 60 1.11 2.90 -1.68
C ARG A 60 1.07 3.05 -0.18
N LEU A 61 1.04 4.29 0.30
CA LEU A 61 0.74 4.62 1.69
C LEU A 61 -0.73 5.00 1.82
N TYR A 62 -1.41 4.38 2.77
CA TYR A 62 -2.75 4.74 3.22
C TYR A 62 -2.66 5.30 4.63
N ASP A 63 -3.35 6.40 4.88
CA ASP A 63 -3.57 6.94 6.22
C ASP A 63 -5.08 6.92 6.48
N THR A 64 -5.51 6.03 7.37
CA THR A 64 -6.94 5.80 7.67
C THR A 64 -7.61 7.00 8.31
N ALA A 65 -6.86 7.90 8.95
CA ALA A 65 -7.38 9.14 9.53
C ALA A 65 -7.49 10.28 8.51
N SER A 66 -6.74 10.22 7.41
CA SER A 66 -6.78 11.24 6.36
C SER A 66 -7.87 10.98 5.33
N GLN A 67 -7.75 9.89 4.57
CA GLN A 67 -8.67 9.56 3.49
C GLN A 67 -8.65 8.08 3.13
N ARG A 68 -9.65 7.63 2.36
CA ARG A 68 -9.74 6.23 1.92
C ARG A 68 -8.84 5.89 0.73
N ARG A 69 -8.28 6.89 0.05
CA ARG A 69 -7.35 6.72 -1.08
C ARG A 69 -5.91 6.80 -0.61
N PRO A 70 -4.94 6.25 -1.36
CA PRO A 70 -3.54 6.39 -0.97
C PRO A 70 -3.15 7.87 -0.89
N VAL A 71 -2.46 8.23 0.19
CA VAL A 71 -1.89 9.58 0.39
C VAL A 71 -0.53 9.72 -0.30
N VAL A 72 0.18 8.61 -0.50
CA VAL A 72 1.39 8.51 -1.33
C VAL A 72 1.26 7.29 -2.23
N SER A 73 1.71 7.41 -3.48
CA SER A 73 1.80 6.30 -4.43
C SER A 73 3.06 6.49 -5.26
N VAL A 74 4.01 5.56 -5.13
CA VAL A 74 5.29 5.57 -5.83
C VAL A 74 5.34 4.38 -6.77
N ASP A 75 5.67 4.62 -8.03
CA ASP A 75 6.00 3.57 -8.99
C ASP A 75 7.47 3.17 -8.82
N PHE A 76 7.72 1.87 -8.70
CA PHE A 76 9.07 1.33 -8.61
C PHE A 76 9.29 0.29 -9.72
N ARG A 77 10.01 0.73 -10.76
CA ARG A 77 10.43 -0.11 -11.90
C ARG A 77 9.24 -0.83 -12.56
N GLU A 78 9.54 -1.92 -13.26
CA GLU A 78 8.59 -2.68 -14.07
C GLU A 78 8.37 -4.11 -13.55
N SER A 79 8.40 -4.30 -12.22
CA SER A 79 8.26 -5.63 -11.61
C SER A 79 7.31 -5.62 -10.41
N PRO A 80 6.46 -6.65 -10.22
CA PRO A 80 5.56 -6.73 -9.08
C PRO A 80 6.28 -6.59 -7.74
N ILE A 81 5.73 -5.76 -6.85
CA ILE A 81 6.19 -5.71 -5.47
C ILE A 81 5.76 -7.02 -4.79
N LYS A 82 6.68 -7.72 -4.14
CA LYS A 82 6.42 -9.02 -3.49
C LYS A 82 6.68 -9.00 -1.99
N ALA A 83 7.46 -8.06 -1.50
CA ALA A 83 7.73 -7.86 -0.09
C ALA A 83 7.69 -6.38 0.26
N VAL A 84 7.19 -6.08 1.46
CA VAL A 84 7.22 -4.75 2.08
C VAL A 84 7.51 -4.94 3.57
N ALA A 85 8.46 -4.17 4.10
CA ALA A 85 8.77 -4.13 5.53
C ALA A 85 8.88 -2.68 5.98
N GLY A 86 8.26 -2.34 7.12
CA GLY A 86 8.41 -1.02 7.75
C GLY A 86 9.66 -1.00 8.62
N ASP A 87 10.39 0.10 8.59
CA ASP A 87 11.46 0.36 9.54
C ASP A 87 10.86 0.79 10.90
N PRO A 88 11.51 0.43 12.03
CA PRO A 88 11.09 0.91 13.35
C PRO A 88 11.05 2.43 13.50
N ASP A 89 11.73 3.19 12.63
CA ASP A 89 11.68 4.65 12.59
C ASP A 89 10.28 5.22 12.28
N GLY A 90 9.35 4.42 11.76
CA GLY A 90 7.98 4.81 11.44
C GLY A 90 7.83 5.69 10.19
N HIS A 91 8.86 5.77 9.35
CA HIS A 91 8.94 6.64 8.18
C HIS A 91 9.50 5.91 6.95
N THR A 92 10.43 4.99 7.15
CA THR A 92 11.08 4.26 6.06
C THR A 92 10.38 2.93 5.80
N VAL A 93 10.31 2.54 4.53
CA VAL A 93 9.97 1.16 4.15
C VAL A 93 11.02 0.57 3.24
N TYR A 94 11.18 -0.75 3.34
CA TYR A 94 11.96 -1.56 2.42
C TYR A 94 11.00 -2.38 1.56
N ILE A 95 11.31 -2.50 0.27
CA ILE A 95 10.52 -3.29 -0.66
C ILE A 95 11.40 -4.26 -1.43
N GLY A 96 10.78 -5.34 -1.89
CA GLY A 96 11.41 -6.29 -2.80
C GLY A 96 10.49 -6.65 -3.96
N THR A 97 11.06 -6.81 -5.15
CA THR A 97 10.31 -7.16 -6.36
C THR A 97 10.43 -8.66 -6.68
N GLY A 98 9.54 -9.15 -7.56
CA GLY A 98 9.62 -10.51 -8.06
C GLY A 98 10.86 -10.83 -8.91
N THR A 99 11.62 -9.81 -9.31
CA THR A 99 12.85 -9.93 -10.11
C THR A 99 14.12 -9.80 -9.25
N GLY A 100 13.99 -9.62 -7.93
CA GLY A 100 15.13 -9.58 -7.01
C GLY A 100 15.68 -8.17 -6.72
N ASP A 101 15.05 -7.10 -7.22
CA ASP A 101 15.43 -5.74 -6.83
C ASP A 101 14.94 -5.44 -5.41
N LEU A 102 15.77 -4.71 -4.65
CA LEU A 102 15.45 -4.16 -3.33
C LEU A 102 15.60 -2.64 -3.35
N ALA A 103 14.72 -1.95 -2.63
CA ALA A 103 14.79 -0.49 -2.46
C ALA A 103 14.24 -0.06 -1.11
N SER A 104 14.61 1.14 -0.67
CA SER A 104 13.99 1.83 0.45
C SER A 104 13.36 3.16 0.03
N PHE A 105 12.33 3.58 0.76
CA PHE A 105 11.63 4.85 0.56
C PHE A 105 11.32 5.51 1.90
N ASP A 106 11.61 6.81 2.01
CA ASP A 106 11.05 7.65 3.08
C ASP A 106 9.64 8.11 2.66
N MET A 107 8.64 7.60 3.37
CA MET A 107 7.23 7.84 3.07
C MET A 107 6.75 9.26 3.41
N ARG A 108 7.57 10.09 4.06
CA ARG A 108 7.28 11.51 4.26
C ARG A 108 7.57 12.35 3.02
N THR A 109 8.58 11.97 2.24
CA THR A 109 9.04 12.77 1.11
C THR A 109 8.54 12.26 -0.23
N GLY A 110 8.11 10.99 -0.30
CA GLY A 110 7.64 10.35 -1.54
C GLY A 110 8.81 9.92 -2.40
#